data_AF-K1TCA1-F1
#
_entry.id   AF-K1TCA1-F1
#
_cell.length_a   1.000
_cell.length_b   1.000
_cell.length_c   1.000
_cell.angle_alpha   90.00
_cell.angle_beta   90.00
_cell.angle_gamma   90.00
#
_symmetry.space_group_name_H-M   'P 1'
#
loop_
_entity.id
_entity.type
_entity.pdbx_description
1 polymer ?
#
loop_
_entity_poly.entity_id
_entity_poly.type
_entity_poly.pdbx_seq_one_letter_code
_entity_poly.pdbx_strand_id
1 'polypeptide(L)'
;GGCVNDPTEMENAPDMSAGSRKILTSAEAEAGELLVKFSKESIAAVEAGVTRSESTRTGIQPFDAALKEISAVSVERVIPVVEQHEADARASGLHRWYRVRFNDQVSLDEAARKLAAVEDVEVVQYDGYVARNFTEMSAVPYNNVWSSDRDQINTRSGETPKFNDPMLNKQWHYKNTGDETLVSPIKEGCDINVEPAWEFCTGDPSIIVAVMDEGVMYKHEDLAANMWVNQAELNGQKGVDDDGNGYVDDVYGYNFAKDQGDITWTDPEDSGHGTHVAGTISAVNNNGIGVCGIAGGSGNNDGVKIMSIQIFAGRYQSTISRNVDAIYYATSMGASILQCSWGLMSGAINSDEQYLDERSIEANGSPILLIRNVRVVRSTAVLSFLRLVMKQEPVVILRHILRWFV
;
A
#
# COMPACT_ATOMS: atom_id res chain seq x y z
N GLY A 1 -2.76 26.34 -17.54
CA GLY A 1 -1.40 26.66 -17.99
C GLY A 1 -0.65 25.36 -18.18
N GLY A 2 -0.15 25.13 -19.40
CA GLY A 2 0.91 24.19 -19.74
C GLY A 2 0.67 22.69 -19.56
N CYS A 3 -0.07 22.06 -20.49
CA CYS A 3 0.16 20.63 -20.79
C CYS A 3 1.54 20.51 -21.46
N VAL A 4 2.44 19.72 -20.89
CA VAL A 4 3.73 19.41 -21.50
C VAL A 4 3.57 18.13 -22.32
N ASN A 5 3.91 18.21 -23.60
CA ASN A 5 3.90 17.07 -24.53
C ASN A 5 5.01 16.07 -24.18
N ASP A 6 4.69 14.77 -24.23
CA ASP A 6 5.65 13.68 -24.09
C ASP A 6 6.38 13.41 -25.43
N PRO A 7 7.72 13.34 -25.45
CA PRO A 7 8.48 12.81 -26.58
C PRO A 7 8.46 11.28 -26.56
N THR A 8 8.07 10.68 -27.68
CA THR A 8 8.01 9.23 -27.90
C THR A 8 9.37 8.63 -28.25
N GLU A 9 9.47 7.31 -28.03
CA GLU A 9 10.42 6.32 -28.55
C GLU A 9 11.82 6.22 -27.92
N MET A 10 12.01 5.18 -27.09
CA MET A 10 13.22 4.36 -27.12
C MET A 10 12.85 2.88 -26.88
N GLU A 11 13.10 2.03 -27.88
CA GLU A 11 13.09 0.58 -27.78
C GLU A 11 14.23 0.10 -26.85
N ASN A 12 13.98 -1.00 -26.12
CA ASN A 12 14.78 -1.67 -25.08
C ASN A 12 14.41 -1.27 -23.64
N ALA A 13 13.68 -2.16 -22.95
CA ALA A 13 13.44 -2.08 -21.52
C ALA A 13 14.80 -2.10 -20.77
N PRO A 14 15.19 -1.02 -20.07
CA PRO A 14 16.45 -1.00 -19.34
C PRO A 14 16.34 -1.81 -18.04
N ASP A 15 17.41 -2.53 -17.71
CA ASP A 15 17.66 -2.99 -16.35
C ASP A 15 17.67 -1.75 -15.44
N MET A 16 16.71 -1.65 -14.53
CA MET A 16 16.61 -0.53 -13.59
C MET A 16 17.63 -0.73 -12.48
N SER A 17 18.91 -0.56 -12.83
CA SER A 17 19.97 -0.44 -11.85
C SER A 17 19.66 0.76 -10.96
N ALA A 18 19.70 0.56 -9.65
CA ALA A 18 19.90 1.65 -8.70
C ALA A 18 21.04 2.56 -9.20
N GLY A 19 21.09 3.83 -8.79
CA GLY A 19 22.22 4.68 -9.13
C GLY A 19 23.55 3.97 -8.85
N SER A 20 24.66 4.43 -9.46
CA SER A 20 25.99 3.81 -9.35
C SER A 20 26.54 3.67 -7.90
N ARG A 21 25.77 4.11 -6.90
CA ARG A 21 26.07 4.04 -5.48
C ARG A 21 25.62 2.70 -4.89
N LYS A 22 26.58 2.05 -4.23
CA LYS A 22 26.37 0.81 -3.49
C LYS A 22 25.67 1.01 -2.13
N ILE A 23 25.66 2.24 -1.61
CA ILE A 23 25.03 2.60 -0.33
C ILE A 23 23.97 3.65 -0.61
N LEU A 24 22.74 3.36 -0.17
CA LEU A 24 21.55 4.16 -0.37
C LEU A 24 21.02 4.61 1.00
N THR A 25 21.15 5.90 1.30
CA THR A 25 20.86 6.45 2.63
C THR A 25 19.46 7.06 2.69
N SER A 26 18.85 7.11 3.87
CA SER A 26 17.61 7.86 4.12
C SER A 26 17.75 8.69 5.40
N ALA A 27 17.16 9.89 5.42
CA ALA A 27 17.28 10.83 6.54
C ALA A 27 16.58 10.33 7.83
N GLU A 28 15.57 9.48 7.70
CA GLU A 28 14.74 8.96 8.79
C GLU A 28 14.72 7.43 8.75
N ALA A 29 15.90 6.83 8.89
CA ALA A 29 16.08 5.39 8.88
C ALA A 29 15.90 4.77 10.26
N GLU A 30 15.32 3.57 10.29
CA GLU A 30 15.28 2.71 11.47
C GLU A 30 16.72 2.45 11.96
N ALA A 31 16.93 2.60 13.27
CA ALA A 31 18.24 2.35 13.86
C ALA A 31 18.50 0.84 13.98
N GLY A 32 19.75 0.42 13.75
CA GLY A 32 20.13 -0.99 13.92
C GLY A 32 19.58 -1.93 12.85
N GLU A 33 19.02 -1.43 11.74
CA GLU A 33 18.57 -2.24 10.61
C GLU A 33 19.07 -1.68 9.27
N LEU A 34 19.53 -2.58 8.39
CA LEU A 34 19.90 -2.26 7.01
C LEU A 34 19.33 -3.33 6.07
N LEU A 35 18.93 -2.91 4.86
CA LEU A 35 18.52 -3.79 3.78
C LEU A 35 19.72 -4.08 2.89
N VAL A 36 20.00 -5.35 2.64
CA VAL A 36 21.12 -5.81 1.82
C VAL A 36 20.59 -6.61 0.65
N LYS A 37 20.95 -6.19 -0.57
CA LYS A 37 20.69 -6.93 -1.79
C LYS A 37 21.95 -7.67 -2.20
N PHE A 38 21.89 -8.99 -2.27
CA PHE A 38 23.00 -9.84 -2.72
C PHE A 38 23.02 -9.99 -4.24
N SER A 39 24.19 -10.23 -4.83
CA SER A 39 24.39 -10.50 -6.26
C SER A 39 23.63 -11.73 -6.74
N LYS A 40 23.40 -11.86 -8.07
CA LYS A 40 22.70 -13.04 -8.63
C LYS A 40 23.54 -14.31 -8.47
N GLU A 41 24.84 -14.14 -8.40
CA GLU A 41 25.84 -15.19 -8.30
C GLU A 41 25.93 -15.75 -6.88
N SER A 42 25.71 -14.91 -5.87
CA SER A 42 25.91 -15.26 -4.45
C SER A 42 24.65 -15.69 -3.73
N ILE A 43 23.46 -15.32 -4.23
CA ILE A 43 22.18 -15.52 -3.52
C ILE A 43 21.92 -16.98 -3.11
N ALA A 44 22.26 -17.95 -3.96
CA ALA A 44 22.05 -19.37 -3.64
C ALA A 44 22.88 -19.82 -2.42
N ALA A 45 24.07 -19.24 -2.22
CA ALA A 45 24.89 -19.51 -1.04
C ALA A 45 24.27 -18.88 0.21
N VAL A 46 23.77 -17.64 0.12
CA VAL A 46 23.08 -16.93 1.21
C VAL A 46 21.86 -17.70 1.68
N GLU A 47 20.99 -18.12 0.75
CA GLU A 47 19.78 -18.90 1.06
C GLU A 47 20.16 -20.20 1.81
N ALA A 48 21.16 -20.93 1.33
CA ALA A 48 21.63 -22.15 1.99
C ALA A 48 22.29 -21.90 3.36
N GLY A 49 22.95 -20.76 3.54
CA GLY A 49 23.62 -20.37 4.78
C GLY A 49 22.63 -19.99 5.88
N VAL A 50 21.71 -19.08 5.57
CA VAL A 50 20.76 -18.52 6.54
C VAL A 50 19.84 -19.61 7.12
N THR A 51 19.38 -20.56 6.32
CA THR A 51 18.51 -21.66 6.78
C THR A 51 19.22 -22.63 7.74
N ARG A 52 20.56 -22.72 7.73
CA ARG A 52 21.32 -23.76 8.45
C ARG A 52 21.81 -23.37 9.84
N SER A 53 21.92 -22.08 10.16
CA SER A 53 22.82 -21.64 11.25
C SER A 53 22.23 -20.66 12.27
N GLU A 54 20.90 -20.61 12.44
CA GLU A 54 20.23 -19.63 13.32
C GLU A 54 20.63 -18.18 12.94
N SER A 55 19.95 -17.67 11.90
CA SER A 55 19.80 -16.27 11.47
C SER A 55 21.03 -15.34 11.38
N THR A 56 22.28 -15.75 11.61
CA THR A 56 23.43 -14.82 11.68
C THR A 56 24.59 -15.14 10.74
N ARG A 57 24.44 -16.12 9.83
CA ARG A 57 25.46 -16.45 8.82
C ARG A 57 24.84 -16.68 7.46
N THR A 58 25.60 -16.31 6.45
CA THR A 58 25.22 -16.37 5.03
C THR A 58 26.04 -17.40 4.26
N GLY A 59 27.15 -17.90 4.82
CA GLY A 59 28.07 -18.77 4.09
C GLY A 59 29.04 -18.01 3.17
N ILE A 60 28.89 -16.69 3.07
CA ILE A 60 29.82 -15.80 2.40
C ILE A 60 30.81 -15.30 3.46
N GLN A 61 32.03 -15.86 3.48
CA GLN A 61 33.02 -15.57 4.53
C GLN A 61 33.31 -14.06 4.73
N PRO A 62 33.50 -13.24 3.67
CA PRO A 62 33.69 -11.81 3.85
C PRO A 62 32.47 -11.11 4.48
N PHE A 63 31.26 -11.54 4.12
CA PHE A 63 30.02 -10.99 4.68
C PHE A 63 29.83 -11.41 6.14
N ASP A 64 30.07 -12.68 6.47
CA ASP A 64 29.98 -13.19 7.83
C ASP A 64 31.00 -12.51 8.76
N ALA A 65 32.18 -12.13 8.24
CA ALA A 65 33.13 -11.31 8.96
C ALA A 65 32.59 -9.90 9.24
N ALA A 66 31.98 -9.25 8.24
CA ALA A 66 31.34 -7.95 8.40
C ALA A 66 30.18 -7.99 9.42
N LEU A 67 29.34 -9.03 9.37
CA LEU A 67 28.25 -9.27 10.34
C LEU A 67 28.78 -9.35 11.78
N LYS A 68 29.90 -10.03 11.98
CA LYS A 68 30.55 -10.12 13.29
C LYS A 68 31.06 -8.75 13.78
N GLU A 69 31.64 -7.95 12.89
CA GLU A 69 32.14 -6.61 13.24
C GLU A 69 31.03 -5.64 13.64
N ILE A 70 29.86 -5.74 13.00
CA ILE A 70 28.69 -4.91 13.34
C ILE A 70 27.85 -5.51 14.49
N SER A 71 28.24 -6.66 15.03
CA SER A 71 27.46 -7.39 16.03
C SER A 71 26.01 -7.66 15.55
N ALA A 72 25.89 -8.18 14.33
CA ALA A 72 24.60 -8.55 13.75
C ALA A 72 23.88 -9.60 14.60
N VAL A 73 22.58 -9.38 14.80
CA VAL A 73 21.69 -10.24 15.59
C VAL A 73 20.75 -11.06 14.72
N SER A 74 20.42 -10.59 13.51
CA SER A 74 19.72 -11.41 12.52
C SER A 74 19.97 -10.96 11.08
N VAL A 75 19.78 -11.91 10.17
CA VAL A 75 19.85 -11.81 8.71
C VAL A 75 18.67 -12.62 8.20
N GLU A 76 17.64 -11.92 7.73
CA GLU A 76 16.36 -12.51 7.35
C GLU A 76 15.97 -12.00 5.97
N ARG A 77 15.35 -12.85 5.15
CA ARG A 77 14.83 -12.39 3.85
C ARG A 77 13.74 -11.33 4.11
N VAL A 78 13.73 -10.25 3.33
CA VAL A 78 12.72 -9.19 3.47
C VAL A 78 11.33 -9.76 3.19
N ILE A 79 11.19 -10.46 2.06
CA ILE A 79 9.95 -11.12 1.66
C ILE A 79 10.01 -12.58 2.08
N PRO A 80 9.10 -13.06 2.95
CA PRO A 80 9.06 -14.45 3.38
C PRO A 80 9.01 -15.44 2.20
N VAL A 81 9.54 -16.64 2.41
CA VAL A 81 9.48 -17.71 1.42
C VAL A 81 8.10 -18.36 1.51
N VAL A 82 7.23 -17.98 0.59
CA VAL A 82 5.89 -18.58 0.42
C VAL A 82 5.90 -19.36 -0.87
N GLU A 83 5.76 -20.69 -0.80
CA GLU A 83 5.93 -21.59 -1.96
C GLU A 83 5.06 -21.16 -3.15
N GLN A 84 3.82 -20.74 -2.87
CA GLN A 84 2.84 -20.32 -3.86
C GLN A 84 3.23 -19.04 -4.64
N HIS A 85 4.12 -18.22 -4.08
CA HIS A 85 4.44 -16.89 -4.60
C HIS A 85 5.95 -16.71 -4.89
N GLU A 86 6.77 -17.70 -4.53
CA GLU A 86 8.22 -17.65 -4.66
C GLU A 86 8.69 -17.38 -6.10
N ALA A 87 7.96 -17.87 -7.10
CA ALA A 87 8.27 -17.60 -8.50
C ALA A 87 8.24 -16.09 -8.84
N ASP A 88 7.26 -15.36 -8.30
CA ASP A 88 7.09 -13.93 -8.53
C ASP A 88 8.16 -13.11 -7.78
N ALA A 89 8.47 -13.51 -6.54
CA ALA A 89 9.57 -12.93 -5.78
C ALA A 89 10.94 -13.16 -6.46
N ARG A 90 11.11 -14.29 -7.14
CA ARG A 90 12.31 -14.57 -7.94
C ARG A 90 12.36 -13.74 -9.21
N ALA A 91 11.26 -13.68 -9.96
CA ALA A 91 11.15 -12.90 -11.19
C ALA A 91 11.41 -11.40 -10.97
N SER A 92 10.97 -10.87 -9.82
CA SER A 92 11.16 -9.46 -9.44
C SER A 92 12.51 -9.20 -8.76
N GLY A 93 13.29 -10.24 -8.47
CA GLY A 93 14.56 -10.12 -7.75
C GLY A 93 14.42 -9.83 -6.25
N LEU A 94 13.20 -9.83 -5.71
CA LEU A 94 12.90 -9.59 -4.29
C LEU A 94 13.52 -10.64 -3.36
N HIS A 95 13.66 -11.88 -3.82
CA HIS A 95 14.34 -12.96 -3.08
C HIS A 95 15.80 -12.64 -2.66
N ARG A 96 16.41 -11.64 -3.30
CA ARG A 96 17.81 -11.24 -3.06
C ARG A 96 17.98 -10.23 -1.94
N TRP A 97 16.87 -9.71 -1.39
CA TRP A 97 16.86 -8.68 -0.38
C TRP A 97 16.71 -9.28 1.03
N TYR A 98 17.62 -8.88 1.93
CA TYR A 98 17.68 -9.33 3.31
C TYR A 98 17.72 -8.15 4.27
N ARG A 99 16.99 -8.27 5.39
CA ARG A 99 17.12 -7.40 6.56
C ARG A 99 18.28 -7.89 7.40
N VAL A 100 19.22 -7.00 7.69
CA VAL A 100 20.31 -7.23 8.63
C VAL A 100 20.06 -6.36 9.85
N ARG A 101 19.73 -7.01 10.97
CA ARG A 101 19.59 -6.34 12.27
C ARG A 101 20.88 -6.45 13.05
N PHE A 102 21.25 -5.37 13.73
CA PHE A 102 22.47 -5.29 14.54
C PHE A 102 22.26 -4.38 15.75
N ASN A 103 23.19 -4.48 16.70
CA ASN A 103 23.14 -3.67 17.90
C ASN A 103 23.29 -2.17 17.58
N ASP A 104 22.43 -1.33 18.16
CA ASP A 104 22.37 0.13 17.94
C ASP A 104 23.63 0.89 18.36
N GLN A 105 24.57 0.23 19.04
CA GLN A 105 25.89 0.79 19.38
C GLN A 105 26.78 1.02 18.15
N VAL A 106 26.47 0.38 17.01
CA VAL A 106 27.15 0.61 15.73
C VAL A 106 26.32 1.57 14.89
N SER A 107 26.93 2.67 14.42
CA SER A 107 26.21 3.63 13.55
C SER A 107 25.82 3.00 12.22
N LEU A 108 24.65 3.39 11.66
CA LEU A 108 24.18 2.94 10.35
C LEU A 108 25.25 3.16 9.26
N ASP A 109 25.92 4.31 9.27
CA ASP A 109 26.98 4.66 8.31
C ASP A 109 28.21 3.74 8.40
N GLU A 110 28.56 3.30 9.60
CA GLU A 110 29.66 2.34 9.79
C GLU A 110 29.24 0.95 9.31
N ALA A 111 28.05 0.49 9.72
CA ALA A 111 27.55 -0.82 9.32
C ALA A 111 27.38 -0.91 7.80
N ALA A 112 26.78 0.12 7.18
CA ALA A 112 26.55 0.17 5.75
C ALA A 112 27.86 0.13 4.94
N ARG A 113 28.89 0.85 5.38
CA ARG A 113 30.22 0.80 4.74
C ARG A 113 30.86 -0.57 4.84
N LYS A 114 30.76 -1.25 5.99
CA LYS A 114 31.31 -2.60 6.18
C LYS A 114 30.61 -3.62 5.29
N LEU A 115 29.27 -3.60 5.26
CA LEU A 115 28.48 -4.52 4.43
C LEU A 115 28.69 -4.25 2.93
N ALA A 116 28.71 -2.98 2.51
CA ALA A 116 28.92 -2.62 1.11
C ALA A 116 30.35 -2.90 0.61
N ALA A 117 31.34 -3.08 1.49
CA ALA A 117 32.69 -3.45 1.09
C ALA A 117 32.79 -4.89 0.53
N VAL A 118 31.78 -5.73 0.78
CA VAL A 118 31.74 -7.12 0.32
C VAL A 118 31.34 -7.19 -1.16
N GLU A 119 32.13 -7.89 -1.97
CA GLU A 119 31.91 -7.99 -3.43
C GLU A 119 30.55 -8.60 -3.79
N ASP A 120 30.09 -9.58 -3.03
CA ASP A 120 28.81 -10.28 -3.21
C ASP A 120 27.57 -9.42 -2.91
N VAL A 121 27.75 -8.24 -2.30
CA VAL A 121 26.67 -7.30 -2.05
C VAL A 121 26.51 -6.40 -3.28
N GLU A 122 25.29 -6.27 -3.79
CA GLU A 122 24.95 -5.33 -4.88
C GLU A 122 24.60 -3.95 -4.32
N VAL A 123 23.76 -3.91 -3.28
CA VAL A 123 23.23 -2.69 -2.67
C VAL A 123 23.10 -2.87 -1.16
N VAL A 124 23.41 -1.81 -0.41
CA VAL A 124 22.99 -1.62 0.98
C VAL A 124 22.08 -0.41 1.03
N GLN A 125 20.87 -0.57 1.57
CA GLN A 125 19.86 0.48 1.66
C GLN A 125 19.40 0.66 3.11
N TYR A 126 19.21 1.93 3.50
CA TYR A 126 18.66 2.29 4.80
C TYR A 126 17.15 2.03 4.79
N ASP A 127 16.62 1.47 5.88
CA ASP A 127 15.17 1.22 5.98
C ASP A 127 14.46 2.46 6.55
N GLY A 128 14.08 3.37 5.66
CA GLY A 128 13.39 4.62 6.01
C GLY A 128 11.92 4.43 6.36
N TYR A 129 11.35 5.34 7.16
CA TYR A 129 9.91 5.32 7.45
C TYR A 129 9.06 5.87 6.29
N VAL A 130 7.78 5.52 6.29
CA VAL A 130 6.73 6.21 5.53
C VAL A 130 5.86 7.08 6.42
N ALA A 131 5.34 8.15 5.83
CA ALA A 131 4.61 9.18 6.54
C ALA A 131 3.11 9.08 6.28
N ARG A 132 2.32 9.27 7.33
CA ARG A 132 0.88 9.52 7.21
C ARG A 132 0.66 10.81 6.40
N ASN A 133 -0.23 10.75 5.41
CA ASN A 133 -0.51 11.90 4.54
C ASN A 133 -1.76 12.69 4.98
N PHE A 134 -2.01 12.77 6.29
CA PHE A 134 -3.05 13.63 6.83
C PHE A 134 -2.44 14.62 7.83
N THR A 135 -2.79 15.89 7.70
CA THR A 135 -2.66 16.85 8.80
C THR A 135 -3.49 16.34 9.97
N GLU A 136 -3.09 16.62 11.23
CA GLU A 136 -3.70 16.22 12.52
C GLU A 136 -5.21 16.57 12.72
N MET A 137 -6.01 16.52 11.67
CA MET A 137 -7.45 16.55 11.71
C MET A 137 -7.90 15.11 11.90
N SER A 138 -8.22 14.74 13.14
CA SER A 138 -8.94 13.51 13.43
C SER A 138 -10.16 13.43 12.52
N ALA A 139 -10.44 12.25 11.95
CA ALA A 139 -11.72 12.06 11.26
C ALA A 139 -12.82 12.27 12.30
N VAL A 140 -13.61 13.34 12.15
CA VAL A 140 -14.69 13.62 13.07
C VAL A 140 -15.96 13.02 12.47
N PRO A 141 -16.70 12.16 13.19
CA PRO A 141 -18.00 11.68 12.73
C PRO A 141 -18.87 12.87 12.31
N TYR A 142 -19.55 12.76 11.17
CA TYR A 142 -20.40 13.83 10.62
C TYR A 142 -21.31 14.46 11.70
N ASN A 143 -21.93 13.59 12.50
CA ASN A 143 -22.87 13.92 13.58
C ASN A 143 -22.24 14.75 14.72
N ASN A 144 -20.91 14.72 14.87
CA ASN A 144 -20.16 15.46 15.88
C ASN A 144 -19.69 16.84 15.36
N VAL A 145 -19.65 17.04 14.04
CA VAL A 145 -19.31 18.33 13.40
C VAL A 145 -20.57 19.14 13.11
N TRP A 146 -21.64 18.47 12.70
CA TRP A 146 -22.89 19.09 12.29
C TRP A 146 -24.02 18.60 13.21
N SER A 147 -24.51 19.51 14.06
CA SER A 147 -25.66 19.23 14.94
C SER A 147 -26.91 18.88 14.12
N SER A 148 -27.79 18.08 14.74
CA SER A 148 -29.07 17.54 14.24
C SER A 148 -30.02 18.52 13.55
N ASP A 149 -29.76 19.82 13.60
CA ASP A 149 -30.64 20.86 13.02
C ASP A 149 -30.44 21.04 11.50
N ARG A 150 -29.42 20.40 10.90
CA ARG A 150 -29.18 20.37 9.44
C ARG A 150 -29.58 19.07 8.74
N ASP A 151 -30.16 18.11 9.47
CA ASP A 151 -30.78 16.89 8.93
C ASP A 151 -32.17 17.16 8.33
N GLN A 152 -32.44 18.39 7.91
CA GLN A 152 -33.54 18.63 7.01
C GLN A 152 -33.23 17.87 5.72
N ILE A 153 -33.90 16.72 5.56
CA ILE A 153 -34.10 16.02 4.29
C ILE A 153 -34.30 17.12 3.26
N ASN A 154 -33.28 17.32 2.41
CA ASN A 154 -33.26 18.41 1.47
C ASN A 154 -34.32 18.07 0.41
N THR A 155 -35.58 18.44 0.69
CA THR A 155 -36.75 18.30 -0.18
C THR A 155 -36.71 19.29 -1.35
N ARG A 156 -35.53 19.87 -1.63
CA ARG A 156 -35.31 20.96 -2.59
C ARG A 156 -34.52 20.56 -3.83
N SER A 157 -34.35 19.28 -4.10
CA SER A 157 -34.13 18.78 -5.47
C SER A 157 -35.29 17.85 -5.81
N GLY A 158 -36.01 18.12 -6.90
CA GLY A 158 -37.07 17.23 -7.41
C GLY A 158 -36.54 15.90 -7.98
N GLU A 159 -35.28 15.54 -7.69
CA GLU A 159 -34.62 14.31 -8.07
C GLU A 159 -34.50 13.41 -6.85
N THR A 160 -35.11 12.23 -6.93
CA THR A 160 -34.88 11.16 -5.95
C THR A 160 -33.45 10.64 -6.18
N PRO A 161 -32.58 10.63 -5.15
CA PRO A 161 -31.25 10.06 -5.28
C PRO A 161 -31.31 8.61 -5.75
N LYS A 162 -30.30 8.16 -6.53
CA LYS A 162 -30.24 6.79 -7.07
C LYS A 162 -30.34 5.73 -5.96
N PHE A 163 -29.69 6.00 -4.83
CA PHE A 163 -29.66 5.12 -3.67
C PHE A 163 -30.34 5.78 -2.47
N ASN A 164 -30.84 4.96 -1.54
CA ASN A 164 -31.63 5.41 -0.40
C ASN A 164 -30.80 5.84 0.82
N ASP A 165 -29.48 5.93 0.68
CA ASP A 165 -28.55 6.21 1.77
C ASP A 165 -28.70 7.67 2.25
N PRO A 166 -28.97 7.89 3.55
CA PRO A 166 -29.43 9.18 4.06
C PRO A 166 -28.39 10.30 3.96
N MET A 167 -27.10 9.98 3.92
CA MET A 167 -26.01 10.96 3.87
C MET A 167 -25.42 11.13 2.46
N LEU A 168 -25.95 10.46 1.43
CA LEU A 168 -25.48 10.62 0.05
C LEU A 168 -25.50 12.09 -0.41
N ASN A 169 -26.54 12.84 -0.02
CA ASN A 169 -26.66 14.26 -0.36
C ASN A 169 -25.60 15.16 0.33
N LYS A 170 -24.82 14.63 1.28
CA LYS A 170 -23.71 15.34 1.92
C LYS A 170 -22.38 15.09 1.21
N GLN A 171 -22.31 14.09 0.34
CA GLN A 171 -21.11 13.71 -0.40
C GLN A 171 -20.96 14.56 -1.67
N TRP A 172 -20.68 15.86 -1.49
CA TRP A 172 -20.57 16.83 -2.58
C TRP A 172 -19.60 16.39 -3.68
N HIS A 173 -18.56 15.63 -3.35
CA HIS A 173 -17.55 15.15 -4.30
C HIS A 173 -18.10 14.13 -5.31
N TYR A 174 -19.29 13.56 -5.08
CA TYR A 174 -19.98 12.65 -6.01
C TYR A 174 -20.88 13.39 -7.00
N LYS A 175 -21.59 14.40 -6.52
CA LYS A 175 -22.41 15.33 -7.30
C LYS A 175 -22.48 16.65 -6.57
N ASN A 176 -22.00 17.70 -7.22
CA ASN A 176 -21.88 19.03 -6.68
C ASN A 176 -22.82 19.96 -7.44
N THR A 177 -23.93 20.30 -6.81
CA THR A 177 -24.95 21.21 -7.33
C THR A 177 -24.70 22.68 -6.95
N GLY A 178 -23.50 23.02 -6.45
CA GLY A 178 -23.17 24.36 -5.97
C GLY A 178 -23.79 24.70 -4.60
N ASP A 179 -24.16 23.70 -3.79
CA ASP A 179 -24.74 23.92 -2.47
C ASP A 179 -23.68 24.43 -1.46
N GLU A 180 -23.60 25.75 -1.30
CA GLU A 180 -22.70 26.42 -0.35
C GLU A 180 -22.95 26.05 1.12
N THR A 181 -24.07 25.38 1.44
CA THR A 181 -24.31 24.90 2.81
C THR A 181 -23.48 23.67 3.17
N LEU A 182 -23.01 22.90 2.17
CA LEU A 182 -22.16 21.71 2.36
C LEU A 182 -20.68 22.07 2.55
N VAL A 183 -20.13 22.86 1.63
CA VAL A 183 -18.75 23.36 1.67
C VAL A 183 -18.69 24.74 1.00
N SER A 184 -17.80 25.62 1.47
CA SER A 184 -17.60 26.95 0.88
C SER A 184 -16.12 27.33 0.89
N PRO A 185 -15.55 27.83 -0.23
CA PRO A 185 -16.22 28.02 -1.52
C PRO A 185 -16.49 26.69 -2.23
N ILE A 186 -17.60 26.61 -2.97
CA ILE A 186 -17.95 25.48 -3.83
C ILE A 186 -18.28 25.98 -5.22
N LYS A 187 -17.91 25.21 -6.24
CA LYS A 187 -18.24 25.50 -7.63
C LYS A 187 -19.02 24.31 -8.18
N GLU A 188 -20.25 24.57 -8.63
CA GLU A 188 -21.11 23.56 -9.27
C GLU A 188 -20.36 22.81 -10.39
N GLY A 189 -20.57 21.49 -10.45
CA GLY A 189 -19.93 20.58 -11.40
C GLY A 189 -18.44 20.31 -11.14
N CYS A 190 -17.85 20.84 -10.06
CA CYS A 190 -16.55 20.39 -9.57
C CYS A 190 -16.73 19.21 -8.63
N ASP A 191 -16.96 18.04 -9.23
CA ASP A 191 -17.15 16.72 -8.62
C ASP A 191 -16.63 15.64 -9.58
N ILE A 192 -16.79 14.36 -9.22
CA ILE A 192 -16.42 13.24 -10.11
C ILE A 192 -17.56 12.80 -11.04
N ASN A 193 -18.73 13.44 -10.94
CA ASN A 193 -19.96 13.14 -11.69
C ASN A 193 -20.28 11.63 -11.68
N VAL A 194 -20.46 11.05 -10.48
CA VAL A 194 -20.52 9.58 -10.31
C VAL A 194 -21.85 8.97 -10.78
N GLU A 195 -22.94 9.74 -10.78
CA GLU A 195 -24.29 9.21 -11.06
C GLU A 195 -24.40 8.52 -12.43
N PRO A 196 -23.92 9.12 -13.56
CA PRO A 196 -23.87 8.42 -14.83
C PRO A 196 -23.06 7.12 -14.79
N ALA A 197 -21.96 7.06 -14.03
CA ALA A 197 -21.15 5.86 -13.91
C ALA A 197 -21.92 4.73 -13.23
N TRP A 198 -22.72 5.06 -12.21
CA TRP A 198 -23.59 4.10 -11.53
C TRP A 198 -24.70 3.53 -12.42
N GLU A 199 -25.05 4.15 -13.55
CA GLU A 199 -25.95 3.54 -14.53
C GLU A 199 -25.28 2.39 -15.32
N PHE A 200 -23.94 2.38 -15.41
CA PHE A 200 -23.19 1.31 -16.05
C PHE A 200 -22.75 0.23 -15.08
N CYS A 201 -22.22 0.62 -13.93
CA CYS A 201 -21.68 -0.28 -12.91
C CYS A 201 -21.63 0.42 -11.56
N THR A 202 -22.03 -0.28 -10.50
CA THR A 202 -21.98 0.23 -9.12
C THR A 202 -20.93 -0.47 -8.27
N GLY A 203 -20.26 -1.47 -8.82
CA GLY A 203 -19.27 -2.31 -8.15
C GLY A 203 -19.15 -3.65 -8.86
N ASP A 204 -18.08 -4.38 -8.54
CA ASP A 204 -17.90 -5.77 -8.95
C ASP A 204 -17.18 -6.50 -7.80
N PRO A 205 -17.80 -7.52 -7.18
CA PRO A 205 -17.21 -8.21 -6.03
C PRO A 205 -15.99 -9.07 -6.39
N SER A 206 -15.69 -9.27 -7.68
CA SER A 206 -14.44 -9.89 -8.13
C SER A 206 -13.23 -8.94 -8.05
N ILE A 207 -13.47 -7.63 -7.90
CA ILE A 207 -12.41 -6.63 -7.76
C ILE A 207 -12.09 -6.43 -6.28
N ILE A 208 -10.84 -6.71 -5.94
CA ILE A 208 -10.30 -6.50 -4.59
C ILE A 208 -9.49 -5.20 -4.57
N VAL A 209 -9.80 -4.32 -3.62
CA VAL A 209 -9.06 -3.09 -3.34
C VAL A 209 -8.37 -3.23 -1.99
N ALA A 210 -7.04 -3.30 -2.00
CA ALA A 210 -6.23 -3.30 -0.80
C ALA A 210 -6.02 -1.87 -0.30
N VAL A 211 -6.56 -1.56 0.87
CA VAL A 211 -6.43 -0.26 1.55
C VAL A 211 -5.24 -0.34 2.49
N MET A 212 -4.13 0.28 2.10
CA MET A 212 -2.90 0.35 2.89
C MET A 212 -2.93 1.55 3.82
N ASP A 213 -3.29 1.36 5.09
CA ASP A 213 -3.60 2.47 6.01
C ASP A 213 -3.49 2.09 7.50
N GLU A 214 -4.21 2.77 8.39
CA GLU A 214 -4.34 2.52 9.85
C GLU A 214 -5.23 1.31 10.20
N GLY A 215 -5.63 0.53 9.19
CA GLY A 215 -6.61 -0.53 9.34
C GLY A 215 -8.05 -0.06 9.07
N VAL A 216 -8.92 -1.03 8.78
CA VAL A 216 -10.33 -0.80 8.47
C VAL A 216 -11.20 -1.43 9.55
N MET A 217 -12.20 -0.68 10.04
CA MET A 217 -13.25 -1.20 10.92
C MET A 217 -14.15 -2.16 10.13
N TYR A 218 -13.71 -3.41 9.99
CA TYR A 218 -14.36 -4.42 9.16
C TYR A 218 -15.77 -4.81 9.68
N LYS A 219 -16.11 -4.44 10.91
CA LYS A 219 -17.45 -4.63 11.52
C LYS A 219 -18.38 -3.43 11.34
N HIS A 220 -17.95 -2.36 10.68
CA HIS A 220 -18.77 -1.17 10.50
C HIS A 220 -20.02 -1.53 9.68
N GLU A 221 -21.21 -1.12 10.15
CA GLU A 221 -22.50 -1.53 9.57
C GLU A 221 -22.63 -1.20 8.08
N ASP A 222 -22.01 -0.10 7.66
CA ASP A 222 -22.03 0.39 6.29
C ASP A 222 -20.85 -0.10 5.42
N LEU A 223 -20.02 -1.01 5.92
CA LEU A 223 -18.83 -1.54 5.21
C LEU A 223 -18.69 -3.06 5.27
N ALA A 224 -19.20 -3.72 6.32
CA ALA A 224 -18.94 -5.12 6.60
C ALA A 224 -19.27 -6.07 5.45
N ALA A 225 -20.33 -5.78 4.68
CA ALA A 225 -20.70 -6.61 3.51
C ALA A 225 -19.68 -6.51 2.35
N ASN A 226 -18.98 -5.38 2.25
CA ASN A 226 -17.98 -5.14 1.21
C ASN A 226 -16.54 -5.42 1.67
N MET A 227 -16.34 -6.01 2.85
CA MET A 227 -15.02 -6.49 3.24
C MET A 227 -14.64 -7.73 2.45
N TRP A 228 -13.39 -7.77 1.98
CA TRP A 228 -12.74 -8.99 1.52
C TRP A 228 -12.54 -9.94 2.70
N VAL A 229 -12.62 -11.24 2.43
CA VAL A 229 -12.50 -12.29 3.43
C VAL A 229 -11.60 -13.40 2.91
N ASN A 230 -10.51 -13.68 3.63
CA ASN A 230 -9.76 -14.90 3.45
C ASN A 230 -10.60 -16.09 3.93
N GLN A 231 -11.17 -16.85 2.99
CA GLN A 231 -12.05 -17.96 3.32
C GLN A 231 -11.31 -19.15 3.96
N ALA A 232 -10.00 -19.29 3.70
CA ALA A 232 -9.21 -20.34 4.33
C ALA A 232 -9.10 -20.08 5.84
N GLU A 233 -8.64 -18.89 6.22
CA GLU A 233 -8.51 -18.47 7.62
C GLU A 233 -9.86 -18.35 8.34
N LEU A 234 -10.91 -17.83 7.69
CA LEU A 234 -12.22 -17.71 8.32
C LEU A 234 -12.78 -19.08 8.76
N ASN A 235 -12.52 -20.12 7.96
CA ASN A 235 -12.95 -21.50 8.23
C ASN A 235 -11.85 -22.35 8.87
N GLY A 236 -10.72 -21.71 9.21
CA GLY A 236 -9.49 -22.31 9.69
C GLY A 236 -9.45 -22.51 11.19
N GLN A 237 -8.25 -22.80 11.70
CA GLN A 237 -7.96 -22.97 13.11
C GLN A 237 -7.26 -21.74 13.65
N LYS A 238 -7.83 -21.15 14.72
CA LYS A 238 -7.21 -20.02 15.40
C LYS A 238 -5.74 -20.28 15.73
N GLY A 239 -4.86 -19.37 15.29
CA GLY A 239 -3.42 -19.43 15.52
C GLY A 239 -2.67 -20.33 14.55
N VAL A 240 -3.31 -20.76 13.47
CA VAL A 240 -2.73 -21.53 12.37
C VAL A 240 -2.81 -20.68 11.11
N ASP A 241 -1.79 -20.80 10.25
CA ASP A 241 -1.80 -20.30 8.88
C ASP A 241 -2.39 -21.42 8.01
N ASP A 242 -3.69 -21.33 7.72
CA ASP A 242 -4.49 -22.40 7.12
C ASP A 242 -4.36 -22.44 5.58
N ASP A 243 -4.03 -21.33 4.93
CA ASP A 243 -3.70 -21.30 3.49
C ASP A 243 -2.20 -21.40 3.19
N GLY A 244 -1.34 -21.34 4.20
CA GLY A 244 0.11 -21.42 4.08
C GLY A 244 0.71 -20.18 3.41
N ASN A 245 0.06 -19.03 3.51
CA ASN A 245 0.49 -17.77 2.91
C ASN A 245 1.59 -17.05 3.72
N GLY A 246 1.92 -17.55 4.92
CA GLY A 246 2.91 -16.99 5.84
C GLY A 246 2.33 -16.03 6.88
N TYR A 247 1.00 -15.83 6.92
CA TYR A 247 0.31 -14.85 7.74
C TYR A 247 -0.84 -15.51 8.50
N VAL A 248 -0.62 -15.79 9.79
CA VAL A 248 -1.60 -16.46 10.65
C VAL A 248 -2.85 -15.60 10.88
N ASP A 249 -4.03 -16.21 10.77
CA ASP A 249 -5.35 -15.64 11.06
C ASP A 249 -5.70 -14.37 10.23
N ASP A 250 -5.21 -14.22 9.00
CA ASP A 250 -5.36 -13.02 8.14
C ASP A 250 -6.76 -12.86 7.46
N VAL A 251 -7.83 -13.00 8.24
CA VAL A 251 -9.22 -13.11 7.77
C VAL A 251 -9.69 -11.93 6.92
N TYR A 252 -9.30 -10.69 7.23
CA TYR A 252 -9.77 -9.47 6.53
C TYR A 252 -8.63 -8.68 5.88
N GLY A 253 -7.47 -9.32 5.75
CA GLY A 253 -6.18 -8.70 5.51
C GLY A 253 -5.24 -8.93 6.69
N TYR A 254 -4.09 -8.24 6.70
CA TYR A 254 -3.06 -8.44 7.73
C TYR A 254 -2.60 -7.13 8.37
N ASN A 255 -2.25 -7.21 9.65
CA ASN A 255 -1.73 -6.10 10.43
C ASN A 255 -0.20 -6.12 10.46
N PHE A 256 0.40 -5.48 9.46
CA PHE A 256 1.84 -5.34 9.33
C PHE A 256 2.45 -4.50 10.45
N ALA A 257 1.69 -3.59 11.06
CA ALA A 257 2.15 -2.76 12.17
C ALA A 257 2.35 -3.55 13.49
N LYS A 258 1.57 -4.62 13.69
CA LYS A 258 1.62 -5.45 14.92
C LYS A 258 2.05 -6.90 14.66
N ASP A 259 2.25 -7.27 13.40
CA ASP A 259 2.59 -8.61 12.95
C ASP A 259 1.59 -9.69 13.40
N GLN A 260 0.32 -9.49 13.03
CA GLN A 260 -0.79 -10.39 13.37
C GLN A 260 -1.93 -10.31 12.33
N GLY A 261 -2.75 -11.35 12.21
CA GLY A 261 -3.94 -11.34 11.36
C GLY A 261 -5.07 -10.42 11.85
N ASP A 262 -5.10 -10.12 13.16
CA ASP A 262 -6.08 -9.20 13.75
C ASP A 262 -5.83 -7.75 13.31
N ILE A 263 -6.69 -7.24 12.42
CA ILE A 263 -6.81 -5.82 12.11
C ILE A 263 -7.30 -5.07 13.35
N THR A 264 -6.58 -4.01 13.73
CA THR A 264 -6.92 -3.18 14.89
C THR A 264 -7.19 -1.75 14.44
N TRP A 265 -8.27 -1.13 14.91
CA TRP A 265 -8.63 0.26 14.56
C TRP A 265 -9.02 1.06 15.82
N THR A 266 -8.55 0.61 16.97
CA THR A 266 -8.93 1.12 18.29
C THR A 266 -7.75 1.65 19.07
N ASP A 267 -6.60 1.87 18.42
CA ASP A 267 -5.49 2.54 19.10
C ASP A 267 -5.92 3.98 19.44
N PRO A 268 -5.64 4.51 20.64
CA PRO A 268 -6.03 5.86 21.01
C PRO A 268 -5.51 6.95 20.07
N GLU A 269 -4.43 6.68 19.33
CA GLU A 269 -3.85 7.62 18.35
C GLU A 269 -4.23 7.30 16.90
N ASP A 270 -5.05 6.26 16.66
CA ASP A 270 -5.64 6.03 15.34
C ASP A 270 -6.74 7.05 15.07
N SER A 271 -6.76 7.58 13.85
CA SER A 271 -7.70 8.63 13.44
C SER A 271 -9.00 8.10 12.83
N GLY A 272 -9.04 6.79 12.51
CA GLY A 272 -10.11 6.19 11.71
C GLY A 272 -9.94 6.41 10.20
N HIS A 273 -8.79 6.94 9.76
CA HIS A 273 -8.53 7.31 8.37
C HIS A 273 -8.69 6.15 7.38
N GLY A 274 -8.16 4.96 7.69
CA GLY A 274 -8.34 3.77 6.83
C GLY A 274 -9.80 3.37 6.62
N THR A 275 -10.64 3.52 7.66
CA THR A 275 -12.09 3.27 7.57
C THR A 275 -12.79 4.31 6.71
N HIS A 276 -12.43 5.59 6.85
CA HIS A 276 -12.98 6.67 6.04
C HIS A 276 -12.62 6.52 4.55
N VAL A 277 -11.37 6.14 4.26
CA VAL A 277 -10.90 5.83 2.92
C VAL A 277 -11.65 4.63 2.34
N ALA A 278 -11.77 3.54 3.10
CA ALA A 278 -12.55 2.37 2.68
C ALA A 278 -14.02 2.71 2.40
N GLY A 279 -14.65 3.54 3.23
CA GLY A 279 -16.02 4.05 3.03
C GLY A 279 -16.17 4.82 1.72
N THR A 280 -15.21 5.69 1.39
CA THR A 280 -15.22 6.42 0.12
C THR A 280 -15.16 5.49 -1.09
N ILE A 281 -14.47 4.35 -0.97
CA ILE A 281 -14.34 3.35 -2.03
C ILE A 281 -15.62 2.50 -2.11
N SER A 282 -16.05 1.90 -1.00
CA SER A 282 -17.05 0.83 -1.01
C SER A 282 -17.93 0.75 0.25
N ALA A 283 -18.31 1.89 0.84
CA ALA A 283 -19.49 1.90 1.70
C ALA A 283 -20.70 1.31 0.93
N VAL A 284 -21.54 0.53 1.61
CA VAL A 284 -22.57 -0.30 0.97
C VAL A 284 -23.71 0.60 0.51
N ASN A 285 -23.75 0.89 -0.79
CA ASN A 285 -24.84 1.68 -1.36
C ASN A 285 -26.18 0.98 -1.20
N ASN A 286 -27.25 1.77 -1.13
CA ASN A 286 -28.65 1.34 -1.17
C ASN A 286 -29.06 0.43 0.00
N ASN A 287 -28.40 0.55 1.15
CA ASN A 287 -28.74 -0.19 2.36
C ASN A 287 -29.58 0.65 3.36
N GLY A 288 -29.77 1.94 3.08
CA GLY A 288 -30.54 2.88 3.91
C GLY A 288 -29.79 3.36 5.15
N ILE A 289 -28.47 3.17 5.19
CA ILE A 289 -27.57 3.51 6.31
C ILE A 289 -26.50 4.45 5.77
N GLY A 290 -26.03 5.38 6.60
CA GLY A 290 -24.79 6.11 6.33
C GLY A 290 -24.70 6.75 4.93
N VAL A 291 -23.61 6.42 4.24
CA VAL A 291 -23.10 7.07 3.02
C VAL A 291 -22.99 6.07 1.87
N CYS A 292 -22.73 6.57 0.66
CA CYS A 292 -22.38 5.72 -0.47
C CYS A 292 -20.86 5.60 -0.66
N GLY A 293 -20.42 4.49 -1.22
CA GLY A 293 -19.11 4.33 -1.84
C GLY A 293 -19.16 4.52 -3.35
N ILE A 294 -18.03 4.91 -3.96
CA ILE A 294 -17.91 5.00 -5.44
C ILE A 294 -18.28 3.67 -6.09
N ALA A 295 -17.80 2.57 -5.51
CA ALA A 295 -18.01 1.20 -5.97
C ALA A 295 -18.63 0.33 -4.87
N GLY A 296 -19.63 0.89 -4.17
CA GLY A 296 -20.34 0.28 -3.03
C GLY A 296 -21.33 -0.84 -3.38
N GLY A 297 -21.60 -1.07 -4.66
CA GLY A 297 -22.60 -2.02 -5.14
C GLY A 297 -24.00 -1.42 -5.26
N SER A 298 -25.00 -2.29 -5.33
CA SER A 298 -26.43 -1.97 -5.39
C SER A 298 -27.19 -2.31 -4.10
N GLY A 299 -26.46 -2.69 -3.05
CA GLY A 299 -27.01 -3.23 -1.80
C GLY A 299 -27.16 -4.75 -1.79
N ASN A 300 -26.76 -5.43 -2.87
CA ASN A 300 -26.90 -6.89 -3.04
C ASN A 300 -25.56 -7.64 -2.86
N ASN A 301 -24.65 -7.08 -2.06
CA ASN A 301 -23.31 -7.62 -1.83
C ASN A 301 -22.41 -7.69 -3.10
N ASP A 302 -22.70 -6.81 -4.06
CA ASP A 302 -22.06 -6.69 -5.37
C ASP A 302 -21.10 -5.48 -5.46
N GLY A 303 -20.76 -4.88 -4.32
CA GLY A 303 -19.68 -3.89 -4.23
C GLY A 303 -18.29 -4.53 -4.37
N VAL A 304 -17.29 -3.70 -4.68
CA VAL A 304 -15.88 -4.14 -4.65
C VAL A 304 -15.48 -4.59 -3.25
N LYS A 305 -14.48 -5.46 -3.14
CA LYS A 305 -14.07 -6.02 -1.85
C LYS A 305 -12.86 -5.32 -1.27
N ILE A 306 -12.98 -4.82 -0.04
CA ILE A 306 -11.92 -4.10 0.67
C ILE A 306 -11.06 -5.08 1.47
N MET A 307 -9.77 -5.14 1.14
CA MET A 307 -8.76 -5.86 1.93
C MET A 307 -8.00 -4.86 2.79
N SER A 308 -7.95 -5.08 4.11
CA SER A 308 -7.29 -4.15 5.04
C SER A 308 -5.80 -4.49 5.15
N ILE A 309 -4.94 -3.61 4.68
CA ILE A 309 -3.49 -3.74 4.81
C ILE A 309 -3.03 -2.72 5.85
N GLN A 310 -2.95 -3.13 7.12
CA GLN A 310 -2.67 -2.18 8.19
C GLN A 310 -1.15 -1.98 8.37
N ILE A 311 -0.67 -0.81 7.95
CA ILE A 311 0.76 -0.42 8.04
C ILE A 311 1.00 0.67 9.10
N PHE A 312 -0.06 1.23 9.67
CA PHE A 312 0.02 2.20 10.76
C PHE A 312 -0.84 1.72 11.95
N ALA A 313 -0.38 1.99 13.18
CA ALA A 313 -1.14 1.73 14.40
C ALA A 313 -0.63 2.61 15.54
N GLY A 314 -1.45 3.52 16.04
CA GLY A 314 -1.05 4.45 17.10
C GLY A 314 0.15 5.31 16.69
N ARG A 315 1.27 5.22 17.43
CA ARG A 315 2.53 5.90 17.05
C ARG A 315 3.39 5.13 16.04
N TYR A 316 3.05 3.88 15.74
CA TYR A 316 3.83 3.06 14.82
C TYR A 316 3.80 3.63 13.40
N GLN A 317 4.98 3.67 12.77
CA GLN A 317 5.19 4.04 11.38
C GLN A 317 5.83 2.86 10.65
N SER A 318 5.30 2.52 9.48
CA SER A 318 5.89 1.45 8.65
C SER A 318 7.20 1.90 8.02
N THR A 319 8.08 0.93 7.78
CA THR A 319 9.33 1.14 7.05
C THR A 319 9.18 0.77 5.57
N ILE A 320 10.21 1.05 4.76
CA ILE A 320 10.24 0.66 3.34
C ILE A 320 10.09 -0.84 3.20
N SER A 321 10.89 -1.61 3.93
CA SER A 321 10.91 -3.07 3.81
C SER A 321 9.55 -3.66 4.17
N ARG A 322 8.92 -3.14 5.22
CA ARG A 322 7.59 -3.57 5.66
C ARG A 322 6.49 -3.19 4.67
N ASN A 323 6.61 -2.06 3.98
CA ASN A 323 5.69 -1.72 2.90
C ASN A 323 5.82 -2.65 1.69
N VAL A 324 7.04 -3.07 1.33
CA VAL A 324 7.21 -4.01 0.22
C VAL A 324 6.59 -5.36 0.58
N ASP A 325 6.76 -5.82 1.81
CA ASP A 325 6.10 -7.01 2.36
C ASP A 325 4.55 -6.89 2.27
N ALA A 326 4.01 -5.75 2.71
CA ALA A 326 2.58 -5.46 2.64
C ALA A 326 2.02 -5.40 1.21
N ILE A 327 2.76 -4.80 0.26
CA ILE A 327 2.40 -4.78 -1.17
C ILE A 327 2.43 -6.20 -1.73
N TYR A 328 3.47 -6.97 -1.40
CA TYR A 328 3.62 -8.34 -1.86
C TYR A 328 2.43 -9.19 -1.42
N TYR A 329 2.11 -9.18 -0.13
CA TYR A 329 0.92 -9.84 0.42
C TYR A 329 -0.36 -9.43 -0.30
N ALA A 330 -0.63 -8.13 -0.44
CA ALA A 330 -1.85 -7.66 -1.09
C ALA A 330 -1.97 -8.20 -2.53
N THR A 331 -0.88 -8.15 -3.30
CA THR A 331 -0.86 -8.66 -4.67
C THR A 331 -0.99 -10.18 -4.74
N SER A 332 -0.44 -10.90 -3.76
CA SER A 332 -0.46 -12.35 -3.71
C SER A 332 -1.84 -12.88 -3.33
N MET A 333 -2.57 -12.14 -2.49
CA MET A 333 -3.97 -12.37 -2.11
C MET A 333 -4.98 -11.86 -3.15
N GLY A 334 -4.52 -11.39 -4.32
CA GLY A 334 -5.35 -11.09 -5.48
C GLY A 334 -5.90 -9.67 -5.53
N ALA A 335 -5.33 -8.71 -4.78
CA ALA A 335 -5.72 -7.31 -4.92
C ALA A 335 -5.48 -6.80 -6.34
N SER A 336 -6.51 -6.24 -6.96
CA SER A 336 -6.45 -5.61 -8.29
C SER A 336 -6.08 -4.12 -8.19
N ILE A 337 -6.31 -3.51 -7.03
CA ILE A 337 -6.03 -2.10 -6.77
C ILE A 337 -5.38 -1.96 -5.39
N LEU A 338 -4.30 -1.19 -5.31
CA LEU A 338 -3.72 -0.70 -4.07
C LEU A 338 -4.08 0.76 -3.88
N GLN A 339 -4.75 1.05 -2.77
CA GLN A 339 -5.03 2.40 -2.32
C GLN A 339 -3.98 2.78 -1.27
N CYS A 340 -3.28 3.88 -1.50
CA CYS A 340 -2.23 4.38 -0.61
C CYS A 340 -2.48 5.87 -0.28
N SER A 341 -3.17 6.14 0.84
CA SER A 341 -3.35 7.50 1.39
C SER A 341 -2.22 7.90 2.34
N TRP A 342 -0.99 7.55 1.98
CA TRP A 342 0.24 7.86 2.70
C TRP A 342 1.30 8.38 1.74
N GLY A 343 2.32 9.01 2.30
CA GLY A 343 3.36 9.67 1.55
C GLY A 343 4.74 9.44 2.17
N LEU A 344 5.68 10.26 1.71
CA LEU A 344 7.01 10.36 2.28
C LEU A 344 7.10 11.67 3.05
N MET A 345 8.00 11.76 4.03
CA MET A 345 8.23 13.03 4.72
C MET A 345 8.65 14.11 3.73
N SER A 346 8.04 15.29 3.85
CA SER A 346 8.19 16.38 2.89
C SER A 346 9.66 16.78 2.73
N GLY A 347 10.13 16.86 1.48
CA GLY A 347 11.51 17.21 1.15
C GLY A 347 12.50 16.03 1.13
N ALA A 348 12.04 14.81 1.46
CA ALA A 348 12.89 13.61 1.42
C ALA A 348 13.27 13.21 -0.01
N ILE A 349 12.36 13.26 -0.98
CA ILE A 349 12.62 12.83 -2.37
C ILE A 349 12.10 13.89 -3.35
N ASN A 350 12.98 14.40 -4.22
CA ASN A 350 12.66 15.47 -5.19
C ASN A 350 12.89 15.08 -6.66
N SER A 351 13.36 13.86 -6.94
CA SER A 351 13.64 13.37 -8.29
C SER A 351 13.46 11.85 -8.42
N ASP A 352 13.26 11.38 -9.66
CA ASP A 352 13.15 9.93 -9.96
C ASP A 352 14.45 9.17 -9.60
N GLU A 353 15.62 9.80 -9.79
CA GLU A 353 16.92 9.22 -9.41
C GLU A 353 17.04 9.08 -7.89
N GLN A 354 16.62 10.09 -7.13
CA GLN A 354 16.58 10.02 -5.67
C GLN A 354 15.56 8.99 -5.17
N TYR A 355 14.45 8.77 -5.89
CA TYR A 355 13.51 7.69 -5.57
C TYR A 355 14.14 6.31 -5.81
N LEU A 356 14.83 6.12 -6.93
CA LEU A 356 15.54 4.86 -7.23
C LEU A 356 16.67 4.57 -6.23
N ASP A 357 17.35 5.61 -5.77
CA ASP A 357 18.36 5.52 -4.72
C ASP A 357 17.68 5.20 -3.37
N GLU A 358 16.77 6.02 -2.86
CA GLU A 358 16.25 5.85 -1.50
C GLU A 358 15.22 4.73 -1.33
N ARG A 359 14.62 4.24 -2.42
CA ARG A 359 13.50 3.25 -2.42
C ARG A 359 13.75 2.10 -3.40
N SER A 360 15.01 1.69 -3.59
CA SER A 360 15.41 0.67 -4.57
C SER A 360 14.67 -0.67 -4.43
N ILE A 361 14.40 -1.13 -3.20
CA ILE A 361 13.60 -2.34 -2.97
C ILE A 361 12.13 -2.20 -3.42
N GLU A 362 11.48 -1.04 -3.20
CA GLU A 362 10.13 -0.76 -3.73
C GLU A 362 10.14 -0.72 -5.27
N ALA A 363 11.20 -0.14 -5.86
CA ALA A 363 11.39 -0.13 -7.31
C ALA A 363 11.61 -1.56 -7.86
N ASN A 364 12.35 -2.43 -7.16
CA ASN A 364 12.48 -3.84 -7.51
C ASN A 364 11.19 -4.65 -7.27
N GLY A 365 10.31 -4.21 -6.38
CA GLY A 365 8.98 -4.81 -6.18
C GLY A 365 7.96 -4.41 -7.26
N SER A 366 8.17 -3.29 -7.94
CA SER A 366 7.27 -2.77 -8.98
C SER A 366 6.84 -3.77 -10.08
N PRO A 367 7.70 -4.69 -10.57
CA PRO A 367 7.29 -5.72 -11.51
C PRO A 367 6.17 -6.62 -11.00
N ILE A 368 6.03 -6.83 -9.68
CA ILE A 368 4.94 -7.67 -9.14
C ILE A 368 3.57 -7.05 -9.42
N LEU A 369 3.48 -5.72 -9.39
CA LEU A 369 2.27 -4.99 -9.73
C LEU A 369 1.91 -5.20 -11.20
N LEU A 370 2.91 -5.26 -12.08
CA LEU A 370 2.70 -5.53 -13.51
C LEU A 370 2.33 -6.99 -13.76
N ILE A 371 3.06 -7.94 -13.17
CA ILE A 371 2.79 -9.39 -13.28
C ILE A 371 1.35 -9.70 -12.84
N ARG A 372 0.88 -9.05 -11.77
CA ARG A 372 -0.44 -9.26 -11.19
C ARG A 372 -1.49 -8.26 -11.69
N ASN A 373 -1.17 -7.38 -12.66
CA ASN A 373 -2.04 -6.34 -13.21
C ASN A 373 -2.69 -5.41 -12.16
N VAL A 374 -1.97 -5.13 -11.07
CA VAL A 374 -2.42 -4.29 -9.95
C VAL A 374 -2.25 -2.82 -10.27
N ARG A 375 -3.31 -2.04 -10.08
CA ARG A 375 -3.30 -0.58 -10.24
C ARG A 375 -3.06 0.10 -8.90
N VAL A 376 -2.32 1.22 -8.89
CA VAL A 376 -2.02 1.96 -7.65
C VAL A 376 -2.67 3.34 -7.69
N VAL A 377 -3.43 3.68 -6.65
CA VAL A 377 -4.13 4.97 -6.49
C VAL A 377 -3.55 5.71 -5.28
N ARG A 378 -3.13 6.98 -5.47
CA ARG A 378 -2.44 7.78 -4.44
C ARG A 378 -2.92 9.23 -4.38
N SER A 379 -2.80 9.88 -3.22
CA SER A 379 -2.93 11.34 -3.09
C SER A 379 -1.56 12.04 -3.27
N THR A 380 -1.38 12.67 -4.43
CA THR A 380 -0.45 13.77 -4.80
C THR A 380 1.05 13.75 -4.48
N ALA A 381 1.65 12.82 -3.72
CA ALA A 381 3.07 12.93 -3.32
C ALA A 381 4.05 11.86 -3.88
N VAL A 382 3.61 10.89 -4.69
CA VAL A 382 4.50 9.84 -5.22
C VAL A 382 4.36 9.66 -6.73
N LEU A 383 4.65 10.73 -7.48
CA LEU A 383 4.62 10.74 -8.94
C LEU A 383 5.75 9.89 -9.57
N SER A 384 6.87 9.68 -8.87
CA SER A 384 8.04 8.95 -9.40
C SER A 384 7.84 7.43 -9.48
N PHE A 385 7.14 6.81 -8.52
CA PHE A 385 6.84 5.37 -8.52
C PHE A 385 5.98 4.95 -9.73
N LEU A 386 4.92 5.72 -10.03
CA LEU A 386 4.05 5.48 -11.19
C LEU A 386 4.76 5.77 -12.52
N ARG A 387 5.63 6.79 -12.60
CA ARG A 387 6.47 7.03 -13.80
C ARG A 387 7.37 5.84 -14.11
N LEU A 388 7.85 5.14 -13.07
CA LEU A 388 8.72 4.00 -13.21
C LEU A 388 7.97 2.74 -13.66
N VAL A 389 6.79 2.48 -13.09
CA VAL A 389 5.88 1.39 -13.49
C VAL A 389 5.33 1.60 -14.91
N MET A 390 4.93 2.84 -15.26
CA MET A 390 4.34 3.18 -16.55
C MET A 390 5.36 3.28 -17.70
N LYS A 391 6.67 3.36 -17.42
CA LYS A 391 7.73 3.28 -18.44
C LYS A 391 7.86 1.87 -19.06
N GLN A 392 7.25 0.84 -18.47
CA GLN A 392 7.35 -0.54 -18.96
C GLN A 392 6.33 -0.92 -20.02
N GLU A 393 5.36 -0.06 -20.39
CA GLU A 393 4.51 -0.27 -21.56
C GLU A 393 4.35 0.98 -22.44
N PRO A 394 4.96 0.99 -23.64
CA PRO A 394 4.36 1.66 -24.78
C PRO A 394 3.26 0.75 -25.35
N VAL A 395 2.03 1.28 -25.44
CA VAL A 395 0.96 0.92 -26.43
C VAL A 395 -0.33 0.19 -25.97
N VAL A 396 -0.50 -0.44 -24.80
CA VAL A 396 -1.81 -1.11 -24.49
C VAL A 396 -2.72 -0.33 -23.52
N ILE A 397 -2.18 0.57 -22.70
CA ILE A 397 -2.91 1.15 -21.56
C ILE A 397 -3.89 2.28 -21.94
N LEU A 398 -3.74 2.95 -23.09
CA LEU A 398 -4.66 4.03 -23.47
C LEU A 398 -5.99 3.53 -24.08
N ARG A 399 -6.13 2.26 -24.46
CA ARG A 399 -7.38 1.73 -25.03
C ARG A 399 -8.37 1.16 -24.02
N HIS A 400 -7.94 0.85 -22.79
CA HIS A 400 -8.82 0.29 -21.75
C HIS A 400 -9.25 1.30 -20.69
N ILE A 401 -8.53 2.42 -20.54
CA ILE A 401 -8.96 3.53 -19.66
C ILE A 401 -10.02 4.41 -20.34
N LEU A 402 -10.05 4.47 -21.68
CA LEU A 402 -11.08 5.19 -22.45
C LEU A 402 -12.34 4.36 -22.78
N ARG A 403 -12.42 3.10 -22.33
CA ARG A 403 -13.66 2.29 -22.41
C ARG A 403 -14.47 2.25 -21.12
N TRP A 404 -14.03 2.97 -20.09
CA TRP A 404 -14.75 3.15 -18.83
C TRP A 404 -14.90 4.63 -18.44
N PHE A 405 -14.61 5.56 -19.37
CA PHE A 405 -14.78 7.02 -19.19
C PHE A 405 -15.10 7.76 -20.51
N VAL A 406 -15.96 7.19 -21.36
CA VAL A 406 -16.69 7.93 -22.41
C VAL A 406 -18.13 7.45 -22.47
#